data_AF-A0A1G3ABH6-F1
#
_entry.id   AF-A0A1G3ABH6-F1
#
_cell.length_a   1.000
_cell.length_b   1.000
_cell.length_c   1.000
_cell.angle_alpha   90.00
_cell.angle_beta   90.00
_cell.angle_gamma   90.00
#
_symmetry.space_group_name_H-M   'P 1'
#
loop_
_entity.id
_entity.type
_entity.pdbx_description
1 polymer ?
#
loop_
_entity_poly.entity_id
_entity_poly.type
_entity_poly.pdbx_seq_one_letter_code
_entity_poly.pdbx_strand_id
1 'polypeptide(L)'
;MLFHRTQAAALAQLDREGPEAAVEEISRGLARFRELFERVGAEGQFGEEEMVGQLVELQETIRQHYEVGRTLAEQLADAVASEQYELAAKLRDEMARRHRRP
;
A
#
# COMPACT_ATOMS: atom_id res chain seq x y z
N MET A 1 3.27 2.02 -18.06
CA MET A 1 2.16 2.91 -17.66
C MET A 1 1.69 2.70 -16.22
N LEU A 2 1.65 1.46 -15.68
CA LEU A 2 1.18 1.21 -14.30
C LEU A 2 2.01 1.93 -13.23
N PHE A 3 3.34 1.99 -13.40
CA PHE A 3 4.27 2.68 -12.50
C PHE A 3 3.91 4.16 -12.33
N HIS A 4 3.94 4.94 -13.42
CA HIS A 4 3.62 6.37 -13.38
C HIS A 4 2.19 6.64 -12.93
N ARG A 5 1.24 5.73 -13.20
CA ARG A 5 -0.13 5.85 -12.67
C ARG A 5 -0.15 5.74 -11.15
N THR A 6 0.52 4.75 -10.58
CA THR A 6 0.64 4.59 -9.11
C THR A 6 1.33 5.81 -8.51
N GLN A 7 2.43 6.26 -9.10
CA GLN A 7 3.18 7.42 -8.62
C GLN A 7 2.34 8.70 -8.62
N ALA A 8 1.66 9.00 -9.73
CA ALA A 8 0.78 10.15 -9.84
C ALA A 8 -0.42 10.07 -8.89
N ALA A 9 -1.01 8.88 -8.72
CA ALA A 9 -2.12 8.67 -7.79
C ALA A 9 -1.68 8.88 -6.33
N ALA A 10 -0.50 8.39 -5.96
CA ALA A 10 0.07 8.57 -4.62
C ALA A 10 0.35 10.05 -4.31
N LEU A 11 0.95 10.78 -5.24
CA LEU A 11 1.18 12.23 -5.09
C LEU A 11 -0.14 13.00 -5.01
N ALA A 12 -1.13 12.65 -5.83
CA ALA A 12 -2.45 13.26 -5.74
C ALA A 12 -3.14 12.96 -4.40
N GLN A 13 -2.94 11.78 -3.83
CA GLN A 13 -3.48 11.42 -2.53
C GLN A 13 -2.76 12.12 -1.38
N LEU A 14 -1.45 12.31 -1.51
CA LEU A 14 -0.66 13.09 -0.56
C LEU A 14 -1.23 14.51 -0.39
N ASP A 15 -1.64 15.12 -1.51
CA ASP A 15 -2.23 16.47 -1.51
C ASP A 15 -3.69 16.51 -1.01
N ARG A 16 -4.48 15.46 -1.29
CA ARG A 16 -5.94 15.47 -1.04
C ARG A 16 -6.34 14.90 0.32
N GLU A 17 -5.82 13.72 0.64
CA GLU A 17 -6.22 12.92 1.80
C GLU A 17 -5.08 12.76 2.82
N GLY A 18 -3.85 13.06 2.40
CA GLY A 18 -2.67 13.11 3.27
C GLY A 18 -1.73 11.92 3.09
N PRO A 19 -0.67 11.86 3.93
CA PRO A 19 0.44 10.95 3.72
C PRO A 19 0.10 9.48 3.98
N GLU A 20 -0.84 9.17 4.89
CA GLU A 20 -1.37 7.81 5.07
C GLU A 20 -2.05 7.29 3.78
N ALA A 21 -2.87 8.12 3.13
CA ALA A 21 -3.56 7.75 1.90
C ALA A 21 -2.59 7.56 0.72
N ALA A 22 -1.55 8.40 0.65
CA ALA A 22 -0.48 8.24 -0.34
C ALA A 22 0.28 6.92 -0.17
N VAL A 23 0.67 6.57 1.07
CA VAL A 23 1.32 5.29 1.39
C VAL A 23 0.42 4.12 1.03
N GLU A 24 -0.88 4.19 1.32
CA GLU A 24 -1.83 3.13 0.98
C GLU A 24 -1.99 2.98 -0.54
N GLU A 25 -2.02 4.07 -1.31
CA GLU A 25 -2.09 4.00 -2.77
C GLU A 25 -0.83 3.36 -3.38
N ILE A 26 0.36 3.64 -2.84
CA ILE A 26 1.59 2.96 -3.25
C ILE A 26 1.52 1.46 -2.93
N SER A 27 1.08 1.08 -1.73
CA SER A 27 0.88 -0.33 -1.35
C SER A 27 -0.08 -1.05 -2.29
N ARG A 28 -1.22 -0.42 -2.64
CA ARG A 28 -2.16 -0.97 -3.64
C ARG A 28 -1.50 -1.11 -5.01
N GLY A 29 -0.70 -0.12 -5.41
CA GLY A 29 0.07 -0.18 -6.66
C GLY A 29 1.05 -1.35 -6.71
N LEU A 30 1.83 -1.54 -5.65
CA LEU A 30 2.79 -2.65 -5.51
C LEU A 30 2.08 -4.01 -5.53
N ALA A 31 0.93 -4.15 -4.89
CA ALA A 31 0.12 -5.36 -4.94
C ALA A 31 -0.33 -5.69 -6.38
N ARG A 32 -0.83 -4.69 -7.14
CA ARG A 32 -1.19 -4.86 -8.55
C ARG A 32 0.00 -5.25 -9.43
N PHE A 33 1.20 -4.74 -9.13
CA PHE A 33 2.41 -5.17 -9.80
C PHE A 33 2.70 -6.65 -9.51
N ARG A 34 2.65 -7.07 -8.24
CA ARG A 34 2.87 -8.46 -7.84
C ARG A 34 1.93 -9.43 -8.58
N GLU A 35 0.63 -9.11 -8.60
CA GLU A 35 -0.38 -9.89 -9.35
C GLU A 35 -0.05 -9.98 -10.85
N LEU A 36 0.46 -8.91 -11.46
CA LEU A 36 0.87 -8.91 -12.86
C LEU A 36 2.06 -9.84 -13.10
N PHE A 37 3.08 -9.78 -12.25
CA PHE A 37 4.27 -10.64 -12.34
C PHE A 37 3.92 -12.11 -12.14
N GLU A 38 3.07 -12.43 -11.17
CA GLU A 38 2.55 -13.79 -10.97
C GLU A 38 1.81 -14.30 -12.21
N ARG A 39 0.92 -13.49 -12.79
CA ARG A 39 0.13 -13.86 -13.97
C ARG A 39 0.99 -14.18 -15.20
N VAL A 40 2.13 -13.51 -15.35
CA VAL A 40 3.05 -13.75 -16.47
C VAL A 40 4.14 -14.78 -16.14
N GLY A 41 4.08 -15.40 -14.94
CA GLY A 41 5.05 -16.41 -14.50
C GLY A 41 6.43 -15.85 -14.16
N ALA A 42 6.52 -14.57 -13.81
CA ALA A 42 7.76 -13.86 -13.51
C ALA A 42 7.81 -13.37 -12.04
N GLU A 43 7.17 -14.07 -11.10
CA GLU A 43 7.12 -13.65 -9.68
C GLU A 43 8.49 -13.35 -9.09
N GLY A 44 9.52 -14.14 -9.46
CA GLY A 44 10.88 -13.98 -8.95
C GLY A 44 11.55 -12.68 -9.39
N GLN A 45 11.06 -12.04 -10.46
CA GLN A 45 11.60 -10.79 -10.98
C GLN A 45 11.01 -9.57 -10.25
N PHE A 46 9.88 -9.71 -9.56
CA PHE A 46 9.20 -8.58 -8.92
C PHE A 46 10.12 -7.75 -8.00
N GLY A 47 10.97 -8.42 -7.21
CA GLY A 47 11.91 -7.74 -6.31
C GLY A 47 13.17 -7.19 -6.97
N GLU A 48 13.46 -7.60 -8.21
CA GLU A 48 14.63 -7.17 -8.98
C GLU A 48 14.31 -5.94 -9.86
N GLU A 49 13.03 -5.66 -10.05
CA GLU A 49 12.56 -4.63 -10.96
C GLU A 49 12.73 -3.22 -10.38
N GLU A 50 13.50 -2.39 -11.07
CA GLU A 50 13.87 -1.05 -10.63
C GLU A 50 12.64 -0.19 -10.30
N MET A 51 11.59 -0.26 -11.12
CA MET A 51 10.35 0.49 -10.88
C MET A 51 9.65 0.08 -9.58
N VAL A 52 9.74 -1.19 -9.18
CA VAL A 52 9.21 -1.68 -7.91
C VAL A 52 10.04 -1.10 -6.77
N GLY A 53 11.36 -1.13 -6.89
CA GLY A 53 12.29 -0.49 -5.95
C GLY A 53 12.00 0.99 -5.74
N GLN A 54 11.83 1.75 -6.82
CA GLN A 54 11.50 3.19 -6.76
C GLN A 54 10.17 3.48 -6.04
N LEU A 55 9.15 2.62 -6.21
CA LEU A 55 7.89 2.78 -5.49
C LEU A 55 8.06 2.51 -4.00
N VAL A 56 8.85 1.50 -3.62
CA VAL A 56 9.18 1.21 -2.23
C VAL A 56 9.96 2.38 -1.60
N GLU A 57 10.95 2.93 -2.30
CA GLU A 57 11.71 4.10 -1.82
C GLU A 57 10.82 5.34 -1.66
N LEU A 58 9.91 5.58 -2.60
CA LEU A 58 8.94 6.68 -2.48
C LEU A 58 8.04 6.49 -1.25
N GLN A 59 7.56 5.26 -1.02
CA GLN A 59 6.76 4.94 0.16
C GLN A 59 7.53 5.23 1.45
N GLU A 60 8.77 4.75 1.57
CA GLU A 60 9.61 4.97 2.74
C GLU A 60 9.95 6.44 2.95
N THR A 61 10.17 7.20 1.87
CA THR A 61 10.41 8.64 1.93
C THR A 61 9.20 9.37 2.52
N ILE A 62 7.99 9.05 2.06
CA ILE A 62 6.75 9.64 2.60
C ILE A 62 6.58 9.27 4.07
N ARG A 63 6.83 8.01 4.44
CA ARG A 63 6.74 7.56 5.84
C ARG A 63 7.66 8.33 6.76
N GLN A 64 8.92 8.45 6.39
CA GLN A 64 9.93 9.11 7.20
C GLN A 64 9.67 10.62 7.28
N HIS A 65 9.30 11.25 6.17
CA HIS A 65 9.10 12.69 6.13
C HIS A 65 7.86 13.16 6.92
N TYR A 66 6.79 12.36 6.90
CA TYR A 66 5.52 12.71 7.55
C TYR A 66 5.23 11.89 8.82
N GLU A 67 6.22 11.15 9.32
CA GLU A 67 6.13 10.30 10.52
C GLU A 67 4.94 9.31 10.48
N VAL A 68 4.67 8.76 9.29
CA VAL A 68 3.55 7.82 9.09
C VAL A 68 3.92 6.42 9.57
N GLY A 69 3.24 5.98 10.62
CA GLY A 69 3.31 4.61 11.12
C GLY A 69 2.66 3.58 10.18
N ARG A 70 2.47 2.35 10.67
CA ARG A 70 1.76 1.32 9.89
C ARG A 70 0.32 1.75 9.62
N THR A 71 -0.09 1.69 8.35
CA THR A 71 -1.47 1.93 7.94
C THR A 71 -2.40 0.85 8.50
N LEU A 72 -3.71 1.13 8.56
CA LEU A 72 -4.69 0.11 8.97
C LEU A 72 -4.64 -1.15 8.09
N ALA A 73 -4.37 -0.98 6.79
CA ALA A 73 -4.24 -2.10 5.85
C ALA A 73 -3.04 -2.99 6.19
N GLU A 74 -1.92 -2.41 6.59
CA GLU A 74 -0.72 -3.16 7.00
C GLU A 74 -0.91 -3.83 8.35
N GLN A 75 -1.51 -3.12 9.31
CA GLN A 75 -1.87 -3.72 10.59
C GLN A 75 -2.82 -4.91 10.41
N LEU A 76 -3.74 -4.83 9.44
CA LEU A 76 -4.63 -5.93 9.09
C LEU A 76 -3.85 -7.11 8.50
N ALA A 77 -2.95 -6.86 7.55
CA ALA A 77 -2.10 -7.90 6.96
C ALA A 77 -1.27 -8.62 8.04
N ASP A 78 -0.66 -7.86 8.96
CA ASP A 78 0.12 -8.41 10.08
C ASP A 78 -0.74 -9.26 11.03
N ALA A 79 -1.96 -8.79 11.34
CA ALA A 79 -2.89 -9.51 12.19
C ALA A 79 -3.34 -10.83 11.54
N VAL A 80 -3.58 -10.85 10.23
CA VAL A 80 -3.90 -12.07 9.47
C VAL A 80 -2.71 -13.03 9.46
N ALA A 81 -1.51 -12.54 9.15
CA ALA A 81 -0.28 -13.35 9.14
C ALA A 81 0.05 -13.94 10.51
N SER A 82 -0.33 -13.26 11.59
CA SER A 82 -0.16 -13.71 12.97
C SER A 82 -1.36 -14.50 13.53
N GLU A 83 -2.33 -14.87 12.69
CA GLU A 83 -3.56 -15.59 13.07
C GLU A 83 -4.42 -14.89 14.14
N GLN A 84 -4.28 -13.58 14.29
CA GLN A 84 -5.07 -12.76 15.22
C GLN A 84 -6.39 -12.34 14.57
N TYR A 85 -7.25 -13.31 14.28
CA TYR A 85 -8.47 -13.09 13.49
C TYR A 85 -9.46 -12.09 14.12
N GLU A 86 -9.53 -12.00 15.45
CA GLU A 86 -10.37 -10.99 16.12
C GLU A 86 -9.86 -9.56 15.88
N LEU A 87 -8.54 -9.36 15.97
CA LEU A 87 -7.92 -8.07 15.68
C LEU A 87 -8.11 -7.71 14.20
N ALA A 88 -7.91 -8.68 13.31
CA ALA A 88 -8.15 -8.50 11.87
C ALA A 88 -9.60 -8.08 11.58
N ALA A 89 -10.58 -8.68 12.24
CA ALA A 89 -11.99 -8.29 12.09
C ALA A 89 -12.24 -6.84 12.53
N LYS A 90 -11.69 -6.42 13.68
CA LYS A 90 -11.80 -5.04 14.18
C LYS A 90 -11.17 -4.02 13.23
N LEU A 91 -9.97 -4.32 12.72
CA LEU A 91 -9.27 -3.46 11.76
C LEU A 91 -10.05 -3.32 10.46
N ARG A 92 -10.60 -4.41 9.93
CA ARG A 92 -11.47 -4.38 8.73
C ARG A 92 -12.72 -3.51 8.96
N ASP A 93 -13.35 -3.64 10.12
CA ASP A 93 -14.53 -2.84 10.47
C ASP A 93 -14.18 -1.35 10.61
N GLU A 94 -13.00 -1.01 11.15
CA GLU A 94 -12.51 0.36 11.22
C GLU A 94 -12.25 0.95 9.82
N MET A 95 -11.61 0.20 8.92
CA MET A 95 -11.40 0.61 7.53
C MET A 95 -12.73 0.89 6.83
N ALA A 96 -13.71 -0.01 6.99
CA ALA A 96 -15.05 0.16 6.42
C ALA A 96 -15.76 1.42 6.95
N ARG A 97 -15.54 1.79 8.22
CA ARG A 97 -16.08 3.04 8.80
C ARG A 97 -15.42 4.27 8.20
N ARG A 98 -14.10 4.26 7.98
CA ARG A 98 -13.37 5.39 7.36
C ARG A 98 -13.83 5.63 5.92
N HIS A 99 -14.03 4.56 5.14
CA HIS A 99 -14.53 4.63 3.76
C HIS A 99 -15.98 5.12 3.64
N ARG A 100 -16.75 5.13 4.74
CA ARG A 100 -18.17 5.50 4.76
C ARG A 100 -18.41 6.96 5.18
N ARG A 101 -17.36 7.71 5.53
CA ARG A 101 -17.48 9.15 5.81
C ARG A 101 -17.50 9.92 4.48
N PRO A 102 -18.51 10.80 4.26
CA PRO A 102 -18.68 11.56 3.02
C PRO A 102 -17.66 12.68 2.85
#